data_AF-A0A1G9RD83-F1
#
_entry.id   AF-A0A1G9RD83-F1
#
_cell.length_a   1.000
_cell.length_b   1.000
_cell.length_c   1.000
_cell.angle_alpha   90.00
_cell.angle_beta   90.00
_cell.angle_gamma   90.00
#
_symmetry.space_group_name_H-M   'P 1'
#
loop_
_entity.id
_entity.type
_entity.pdbx_description
1 polymer ?
#
loop_
_entity_poly.entity_id
_entity_poly.type
_entity_poly.pdbx_seq_one_letter_code
_entity_poly.pdbx_strand_id
1 'polypeptide(L)'
;MARTTVAALVAGALALAPVAAPARAAEQPEQPREYTPTMLVLDASGSMTKADAGLTRMDAAKNAVRSVITAAPAEARMGLTVYGTSTGSSDAEKTAGCKDVTVLRRAEQIDKAALTAAVDGITPRGYTPIGAALRTAADTLPKSGPRSIVLVSDGIDTCAPPDPCEVAKELRQQGVDLIAHTIGFGVDAAARKQLTCIAQTTGGTYTDAPDPKSLERVLPRVAASALRNYQHAGEPVAGTPDAPSAPALNPGQYLDTIGRDEKRFYAVDVPEGATAYFSATMSYPRGTVPDRQDINGLRLRVFDANGSDCHKFESEQTTMSKDGETVSAAITWEGAKKTGKNCAGAGRYAFQVEWGPASTDQPERLPLELIVGVEPPLAGHPGPAVAADKVALRAQGGPGRPVAGGGSFSVAGTLDGSGHYTDTLQQGEFVFYRVRLNWGQGLAYQVRYDSTPGRDTSNIVNVETTLYSPFRRPIESDRTAYTGSGTVLPGNGRALATKPVRYANRTADDNKDRMANIAGWYYIAVKLGRPIAGDQQPPKAVPVHLDLTVGGAQEPGPEYVGAAAAGPTASGERGAPVAVENTASQGSATVVWVVVAVAAVLVVLLVIWFVARSRRRQPTGFQR
;
A
#
# COMPACT_ATOMS: atom_id res chain seq x y z
N MET A 1 -47.53 -19.54 -82.29
CA MET A 1 -47.25 -18.13 -82.65
C MET A 1 -46.45 -17.50 -81.51
N ALA A 2 -45.27 -16.96 -81.86
CA ALA A 2 -44.50 -15.82 -81.29
C ALA A 2 -44.59 -15.49 -79.78
N ARG A 3 -43.55 -15.07 -79.03
CA ARG A 3 -42.07 -14.95 -79.12
C ARG A 3 -41.64 -14.19 -77.84
N THR A 4 -40.58 -14.66 -77.13
CA THR A 4 -39.49 -13.90 -76.41
C THR A 4 -39.84 -12.78 -75.39
N THR A 5 -39.24 -12.58 -74.21
CA THR A 5 -37.81 -12.61 -73.72
C THR A 5 -37.81 -12.25 -72.20
N VAL A 6 -37.15 -12.98 -71.29
CA VAL A 6 -35.78 -12.81 -70.67
C VAL A 6 -35.59 -11.63 -69.68
N ALA A 7 -35.05 -11.95 -68.48
CA ALA A 7 -34.08 -11.24 -67.61
C ALA A 7 -34.55 -11.09 -66.14
N ALA A 8 -33.75 -11.23 -65.08
CA ALA A 8 -32.41 -11.79 -64.83
C ALA A 8 -32.22 -11.84 -63.29
N LEU A 9 -31.58 -12.90 -62.80
CA LEU A 9 -31.03 -13.02 -61.43
C LEU A 9 -29.75 -12.18 -61.32
N VAL A 10 -29.64 -11.32 -60.29
CA VAL A 10 -28.35 -10.85 -59.76
C VAL A 10 -28.42 -10.85 -58.23
N ALA A 11 -27.78 -11.85 -57.63
CA ALA A 11 -27.45 -11.86 -56.20
C ALA A 11 -26.20 -10.98 -56.00
N GLY A 12 -26.38 -9.82 -55.38
CA GLY A 12 -25.27 -8.93 -55.01
C GLY A 12 -24.59 -9.42 -53.74
N ALA A 13 -23.36 -9.90 -53.86
CA ALA A 13 -22.47 -10.17 -52.73
C ALA A 13 -21.98 -8.83 -52.14
N LEU A 14 -22.41 -8.50 -50.92
CA LEU A 14 -21.77 -7.45 -50.11
C LEU A 14 -20.56 -8.05 -49.40
N ALA A 15 -19.37 -7.71 -49.88
CA ALA A 15 -18.12 -7.91 -49.14
C ALA A 15 -18.04 -6.89 -48.00
N LEU A 16 -18.24 -7.34 -46.76
CA LEU A 16 -17.89 -6.57 -45.57
C LEU A 16 -16.40 -6.79 -45.27
N ALA A 17 -15.58 -5.80 -45.58
CA ALA A 17 -14.23 -5.69 -45.05
C ALA A 17 -14.30 -5.32 -43.55
N PRO A 18 -13.57 -6.00 -42.66
CA PRO A 18 -13.52 -5.60 -41.26
C PRO A 18 -12.69 -4.32 -41.14
N VAL A 19 -13.34 -3.22 -40.77
CA VAL A 19 -12.65 -1.99 -40.36
C VAL A 19 -12.01 -2.26 -39.01
N ALA A 20 -10.70 -2.47 -38.99
CA ALA A 20 -9.94 -2.52 -37.75
C ALA A 20 -9.96 -1.13 -37.09
N ALA A 21 -10.81 -0.97 -36.07
CA ALA A 21 -10.75 0.19 -35.20
C ALA A 21 -9.43 0.13 -34.40
N PRO A 22 -8.70 1.25 -34.24
CA PRO A 22 -7.54 1.27 -33.38
C PRO A 22 -7.99 0.99 -31.95
N ALA A 23 -7.45 -0.07 -31.35
CA ALA A 23 -7.66 -0.36 -29.94
C ALA A 23 -7.11 0.83 -29.13
N ARG A 24 -8.00 1.68 -28.62
CA ARG A 24 -7.64 2.57 -27.53
C ARG A 24 -7.32 1.69 -26.33
N ALA A 25 -6.06 1.72 -25.91
CA ALA A 25 -5.67 1.20 -24.60
C ALA A 25 -6.54 1.92 -23.57
N ALA A 26 -7.52 1.22 -23.00
CA ALA A 26 -8.26 1.71 -21.86
C ALA A 26 -7.28 1.73 -20.68
N GLU A 27 -6.95 2.92 -20.17
CA GLU A 27 -6.33 3.06 -18.87
C GLU A 27 -7.26 2.40 -17.84
N GLN A 28 -6.78 1.31 -17.25
CA GLN A 28 -7.50 0.59 -16.21
C GLN A 28 -7.50 1.43 -14.92
N PRO A 29 -8.61 1.44 -14.14
CA PRO A 29 -8.64 2.17 -12.89
C PRO A 29 -7.58 1.61 -11.94
N GLU A 30 -6.65 2.46 -11.49
CA GLU A 30 -5.70 2.15 -10.43
C GLU A 30 -6.48 1.65 -9.20
N GLN A 31 -6.00 0.57 -8.55
CA GLN A 31 -6.55 0.19 -7.25
C GLN A 31 -6.50 1.40 -6.30
N PRO A 32 -7.54 1.64 -5.49
CA PRO A 32 -7.56 2.77 -4.56
C PRO A 32 -6.31 2.73 -3.68
N ARG A 33 -5.56 3.83 -3.66
CA ARG A 33 -4.43 4.00 -2.75
C ARG A 33 -4.99 4.02 -1.34
N GLU A 34 -4.90 2.90 -0.64
CA GLU A 34 -5.32 2.86 0.75
C GLU A 34 -4.19 3.47 1.59
N TYR A 35 -4.52 4.45 2.43
CA TYR A 35 -3.61 5.00 3.45
C TYR A 35 -3.97 4.36 4.79
N THR A 36 -3.01 4.24 5.71
CA THR A 36 -3.30 3.67 7.03
C THR A 36 -4.37 4.52 7.74
N PRO A 37 -5.54 3.93 8.09
CA PRO A 37 -6.56 4.65 8.85
C PRO A 37 -5.97 5.23 10.13
N THR A 38 -6.06 6.54 10.27
CA THR A 38 -5.38 7.29 11.34
C THR A 38 -6.39 8.08 12.16
N MET A 39 -6.39 7.90 13.49
CA MET A 39 -7.11 8.75 14.42
C MET A 39 -6.16 9.77 15.04
N LEU A 40 -6.42 11.05 14.79
CA LEU A 40 -5.82 12.12 15.57
C LEU A 40 -6.57 12.23 16.90
N VAL A 41 -5.85 12.09 18.01
CA VAL A 41 -6.38 12.24 19.37
C VAL A 41 -5.80 13.52 19.95
N LEU A 42 -6.66 14.51 20.19
CA LEU A 42 -6.25 15.83 20.65
C LEU A 42 -6.69 16.08 22.09
N ASP A 43 -5.73 16.47 22.92
CA ASP A 43 -5.96 17.02 24.24
C ASP A 43 -6.72 18.35 24.14
N ALA A 44 -7.89 18.39 24.75
CA ALA A 44 -8.65 19.60 24.98
C ALA A 44 -8.87 19.86 26.47
N SER A 45 -8.12 19.24 27.37
CA SER A 45 -8.24 19.47 28.82
C SER A 45 -8.08 20.94 29.21
N GLY A 46 -8.49 21.30 30.43
CA GLY A 46 -8.46 22.68 30.90
C GLY A 46 -7.07 23.35 30.84
N SER A 47 -5.97 22.59 30.88
CA SER A 47 -4.61 23.13 30.72
C SER A 47 -4.37 23.76 29.33
N MET A 48 -5.13 23.37 28.32
CA MET A 48 -5.02 23.89 26.96
C MET A 48 -5.54 25.33 26.80
N THR A 49 -6.16 25.91 27.85
CA THR A 49 -6.50 27.34 27.88
C THR A 49 -5.29 28.24 28.18
N LYS A 50 -4.16 27.67 28.63
CA LYS A 50 -2.96 28.45 28.96
C LYS A 50 -2.45 29.19 27.73
N ALA A 51 -2.07 30.45 27.94
CA ALA A 51 -1.41 31.26 26.92
C ALA A 51 0.05 30.82 26.73
N ASP A 52 0.47 30.72 25.48
CA ASP A 52 1.82 30.39 25.05
C ASP A 52 2.15 31.16 23.76
N ALA A 53 3.24 31.93 23.78
CA ALA A 53 3.68 32.77 22.66
C ALA A 53 2.59 33.66 22.01
N GLY A 54 1.63 34.16 22.79
CA GLY A 54 0.58 35.10 22.33
C GLY A 54 -0.70 34.45 21.81
N LEU A 55 -0.82 33.12 21.84
CA LEU A 55 -2.04 32.36 21.54
C LEU A 55 -2.33 31.38 22.69
N THR A 56 -3.52 30.78 22.75
CA THR A 56 -3.71 29.63 23.67
C THR A 56 -3.04 28.38 23.12
N ARG A 57 -2.70 27.43 23.99
CA ARG A 57 -2.24 26.10 23.57
C ARG A 57 -3.25 25.41 22.63
N MET A 58 -4.55 25.55 22.91
CA MET A 58 -5.58 25.05 21.99
C MET A 58 -5.55 25.74 20.62
N ASP A 59 -5.35 27.06 20.55
CA ASP A 59 -5.25 27.76 19.26
C ASP A 59 -4.07 27.23 18.43
N ALA A 60 -2.91 27.03 19.06
CA ALA A 60 -1.74 26.44 18.43
C ALA A 60 -2.01 25.01 17.92
N ALA A 61 -2.67 24.19 18.73
CA ALA A 61 -3.07 22.85 18.33
C ALA A 61 -4.02 22.88 17.13
N LYS A 62 -5.06 23.71 17.16
CA LYS A 62 -5.99 23.88 16.03
C LYS A 62 -5.27 24.28 14.76
N ASN A 63 -4.35 25.24 14.81
CA ASN A 63 -3.54 25.64 13.65
C ASN A 63 -2.73 24.46 13.09
N ALA A 64 -2.06 23.71 13.97
CA ALA A 64 -1.28 22.55 13.59
C ALA A 64 -2.16 21.46 12.93
N VAL A 65 -3.36 21.21 13.47
CA VAL A 65 -4.31 20.26 12.85
C VAL A 65 -4.79 20.76 11.49
N ARG A 66 -5.08 22.05 11.31
CA ARG A 66 -5.46 22.60 9.98
C ARG A 66 -4.36 22.38 8.94
N SER A 67 -3.10 22.49 9.34
CA SER A 67 -1.96 22.17 8.47
C SER A 67 -1.93 20.68 8.08
N VAL A 68 -2.22 19.76 9.01
CA VAL A 68 -2.39 18.32 8.71
C VAL A 68 -3.50 18.11 7.68
N ILE A 69 -4.68 18.67 7.93
CA ILE A 69 -5.86 18.52 7.06
C ILE A 69 -5.56 19.02 5.65
N THR A 70 -4.87 20.16 5.55
CA THR A 70 -4.49 20.75 4.27
C THR A 70 -3.53 19.84 3.50
N ALA A 71 -2.49 19.33 4.17
CA ALA A 71 -1.46 18.50 3.56
C ALA A 71 -1.88 17.05 3.28
N ALA A 72 -2.92 16.53 3.93
CA ALA A 72 -3.35 15.15 3.77
C ALA A 72 -3.83 14.85 2.33
N PRO A 73 -3.44 13.69 1.74
CA PRO A 73 -3.98 13.22 0.46
C PRO A 73 -5.51 13.09 0.49
N ALA A 74 -6.19 13.23 -0.66
CA ALA A 74 -7.65 13.20 -0.74
C ALA A 74 -8.25 11.81 -0.43
N GLU A 75 -7.44 10.77 -0.57
CA GLU A 75 -7.77 9.37 -0.32
C GLU A 75 -7.43 8.96 1.13
N ALA A 76 -6.80 9.83 1.91
CA ALA A 76 -6.40 9.52 3.28
C ALA A 76 -7.62 9.22 4.17
N ARG A 77 -7.50 8.20 5.03
CA ARG A 77 -8.55 7.85 6.00
C ARG A 77 -8.20 8.44 7.36
N MET A 78 -8.78 9.60 7.71
CA MET A 78 -8.39 10.36 8.90
C MET A 78 -9.61 10.75 9.75
N GLY A 79 -9.55 10.42 11.04
CA GLY A 79 -10.55 10.81 12.03
C GLY A 79 -9.97 11.69 13.13
N LEU A 80 -10.86 12.21 13.97
CA LEU A 80 -10.53 13.10 15.08
C LEU A 80 -11.32 12.70 16.32
N THR A 81 -10.59 12.39 17.38
CA THR A 81 -11.08 12.22 18.74
C THR A 81 -10.51 13.31 19.62
N VAL A 82 -11.31 13.80 20.54
CA VAL A 82 -10.88 14.77 21.57
C VAL A 82 -11.22 14.23 22.95
N TYR A 83 -10.50 14.70 23.96
CA TYR A 83 -10.89 14.52 25.36
C TYR A 83 -10.80 15.83 26.12
N GLY A 84 -11.64 16.00 27.13
CA GLY A 84 -11.74 17.25 27.89
C GLY A 84 -12.46 18.35 27.12
N THR A 85 -13.78 18.28 27.03
CA THR A 85 -14.59 19.31 26.34
C THR A 85 -15.94 19.57 27.03
N SER A 86 -16.43 18.62 27.82
CA SER A 86 -17.81 18.55 28.28
C SER A 86 -17.97 18.74 29.79
N THR A 87 -16.90 18.66 30.57
CA THR A 87 -16.93 18.83 32.04
C THR A 87 -16.00 19.94 32.53
N GLY A 88 -16.24 20.44 33.74
CA GLY A 88 -15.25 21.23 34.47
C GLY A 88 -14.11 20.37 35.00
N SER A 89 -13.12 21.03 35.62
CA SER A 89 -11.92 20.39 36.23
C SER A 89 -12.04 20.25 37.75
N SER A 90 -13.27 20.26 38.28
CA SER A 90 -13.52 20.12 39.72
C SER A 90 -13.54 18.65 40.14
N ASP A 91 -13.11 18.35 41.38
CA ASP A 91 -13.10 16.97 41.89
C ASP A 91 -14.48 16.31 41.85
N ALA A 92 -15.55 17.10 42.00
CA ALA A 92 -16.94 16.63 41.87
C ALA A 92 -17.26 16.11 40.47
N GLU A 93 -16.62 16.66 39.43
CA GLU A 93 -16.82 16.28 38.04
C GLU A 93 -15.81 15.23 37.56
N LYS A 94 -14.78 14.89 38.35
CA LYS A 94 -13.69 14.00 37.95
C LYS A 94 -14.16 12.65 37.40
N THR A 95 -15.16 12.02 38.01
CA THR A 95 -15.69 10.73 37.53
C THR A 95 -16.33 10.84 36.14
N ALA A 96 -16.99 11.97 35.84
CA ALA A 96 -17.57 12.24 34.52
C ALA A 96 -16.49 12.68 33.53
N GLY A 97 -15.58 13.56 33.95
CA GLY A 97 -14.47 14.06 33.12
C GLY A 97 -13.51 12.95 32.70
N CYS A 98 -13.30 11.93 33.53
CA CYS A 98 -12.50 10.76 33.16
C CYS A 98 -13.16 9.83 32.14
N LYS A 99 -14.41 10.12 31.74
CA LYS A 99 -15.13 9.47 30.64
C LYS A 99 -15.39 10.42 29.46
N ASP A 100 -14.93 11.67 29.54
CA ASP A 100 -15.17 12.71 28.54
C ASP A 100 -14.21 12.56 27.36
N VAL A 101 -14.56 11.60 26.49
CA VAL A 101 -13.89 11.35 25.22
C VAL A 101 -14.94 11.37 24.12
N THR A 102 -14.74 12.24 23.12
CA THR A 102 -15.70 12.42 22.03
C THR A 102 -15.02 12.18 20.68
N VAL A 103 -15.60 11.28 19.87
CA VAL A 103 -15.23 11.11 18.47
C VAL A 103 -15.95 12.18 17.66
N LEU A 104 -15.21 13.20 17.22
CA LEU A 104 -15.78 14.24 16.38
C LEU A 104 -15.90 13.78 14.93
N ARG A 105 -14.94 12.98 14.46
CA ARG A 105 -14.91 12.39 13.11
C ARG A 105 -14.35 10.98 13.15
N ARG A 106 -14.99 10.05 12.43
CA ARG A 106 -14.48 8.69 12.22
C ARG A 106 -13.35 8.70 11.19
N ALA A 107 -12.47 7.69 11.23
CA ALA A 107 -11.39 7.49 10.26
C ALA A 107 -11.90 6.91 8.92
N GLU A 108 -12.73 7.69 8.26
CA GLU A 108 -13.22 7.48 6.90
C GLU A 108 -12.39 8.33 5.92
N GLN A 109 -12.68 8.23 4.61
CA GLN A 109 -12.03 9.09 3.62
C GLN A 109 -12.16 10.57 4.02
N ILE A 110 -11.05 11.30 3.95
CA ILE A 110 -10.94 12.62 4.55
C ILE A 110 -11.87 13.63 3.88
N ASP A 111 -12.78 14.17 4.68
CA ASP A 111 -13.57 15.34 4.35
C ASP A 111 -12.92 16.55 5.03
N LYS A 112 -12.05 17.22 4.29
CA LYS A 112 -11.21 18.30 4.80
C LYS A 112 -12.04 19.42 5.42
N ALA A 113 -13.11 19.84 4.75
CA ALA A 113 -13.93 20.97 5.19
C ALA A 113 -14.59 20.68 6.54
N ALA A 114 -15.20 19.51 6.68
CA ALA A 114 -15.96 19.22 7.88
C ALA A 114 -15.07 18.67 9.02
N LEU A 115 -13.86 18.19 8.73
CA LEU A 115 -12.82 17.96 9.74
C LEU A 115 -12.26 19.30 10.27
N THR A 116 -12.06 20.30 9.40
CA THR A 116 -11.70 21.67 9.84
C THR A 116 -12.78 22.28 10.73
N ALA A 117 -14.05 22.18 10.33
CA ALA A 117 -15.16 22.68 11.15
C ALA A 117 -15.22 21.99 12.53
N ALA A 118 -14.97 20.68 12.60
CA ALA A 118 -14.91 19.94 13.85
C ALA A 118 -13.78 20.46 14.77
N VAL A 119 -12.59 20.72 14.20
CA VAL A 119 -11.44 21.28 14.93
C VAL A 119 -11.75 22.68 15.46
N ASP A 120 -12.38 23.53 14.63
CA ASP A 120 -12.68 24.92 14.99
C ASP A 120 -13.65 24.99 16.19
N GLY A 121 -14.59 24.06 16.28
CA GLY A 121 -15.57 23.97 17.37
C GLY A 121 -15.03 23.49 18.72
N ILE A 122 -13.79 23.02 18.80
CA ILE A 122 -13.23 22.48 20.05
C ILE A 122 -13.08 23.59 21.10
N THR A 123 -13.63 23.37 22.29
CA THR A 123 -13.45 24.26 23.44
C THR A 123 -12.77 23.50 24.56
N PRO A 124 -11.60 23.96 25.04
CA PRO A 124 -10.82 23.17 25.99
C PRO A 124 -11.36 23.29 27.42
N ARG A 125 -11.64 22.15 28.10
CA ARG A 125 -12.09 22.07 29.50
C ARG A 125 -11.77 20.69 30.12
N GLY A 126 -11.90 20.56 31.44
CA GLY A 126 -11.97 19.24 32.07
C GLY A 126 -10.61 18.56 32.29
N TYR A 127 -10.63 17.23 32.29
CA TYR A 127 -9.53 16.33 32.68
C TYR A 127 -8.85 15.67 31.46
N THR A 128 -7.76 14.94 31.70
CA THR A 128 -6.89 14.31 30.68
C THR A 128 -6.98 12.77 30.74
N PRO A 129 -8.08 12.13 30.25
CA PRO A 129 -8.23 10.66 30.26
C PRO A 129 -7.58 9.98 29.05
N ILE A 130 -6.24 10.01 28.99
CA ILE A 130 -5.46 9.46 27.87
C ILE A 130 -5.78 7.98 27.65
N GLY A 131 -5.86 7.18 28.72
CA GLY A 131 -6.17 5.76 28.62
C GLY A 131 -7.53 5.48 27.95
N ALA A 132 -8.58 6.23 28.33
CA ALA A 132 -9.90 6.10 27.73
C ALA A 132 -9.91 6.60 26.27
N ALA A 133 -9.14 7.65 25.97
CA ALA A 133 -9.02 8.19 24.62
C ALA A 133 -8.34 7.20 23.66
N LEU A 134 -7.28 6.52 24.10
CA LEU A 134 -6.62 5.47 23.32
C LEU A 134 -7.58 4.32 22.99
N ARG A 135 -8.33 3.82 23.97
CA ARG A 135 -9.34 2.75 23.73
C ARG A 135 -10.41 3.21 22.74
N THR A 136 -10.97 4.40 22.96
CA THR A 136 -12.02 4.95 22.08
C THR A 136 -11.53 5.14 20.64
N ALA A 137 -10.31 5.65 20.45
CA ALA A 137 -9.71 5.80 19.13
C ALA A 137 -9.46 4.45 18.46
N ALA A 138 -8.87 3.49 19.19
CA ALA A 138 -8.65 2.12 18.71
C ALA A 138 -9.97 1.42 18.32
N ASP A 139 -11.03 1.66 19.09
CA ASP A 139 -12.35 1.08 18.85
C ASP A 139 -13.06 1.65 17.63
N THR A 140 -12.82 2.93 17.35
CA THR A 140 -13.39 3.66 16.21
C THR A 140 -12.73 3.29 14.90
N LEU A 141 -11.45 2.93 14.94
CA LEU A 141 -10.70 2.47 13.78
C LEU A 141 -11.19 1.08 13.31
N PRO A 142 -10.94 0.72 12.03
CA PRO A 142 -11.29 -0.60 11.50
C PRO A 142 -10.74 -1.74 12.34
N LYS A 143 -11.52 -2.82 12.55
CA LYS A 143 -11.10 -3.90 13.46
C LYS A 143 -9.94 -4.74 12.92
N SER A 144 -9.68 -4.71 11.62
CA SER A 144 -8.60 -5.43 10.92
C SER A 144 -7.70 -4.49 10.13
N GLY A 145 -6.45 -4.91 9.90
CA GLY A 145 -5.46 -4.16 9.14
C GLY A 145 -4.69 -3.11 9.96
N PRO A 146 -3.67 -2.48 9.35
CA PRO A 146 -2.82 -1.49 9.99
C PRO A 146 -3.63 -0.26 10.37
N ARG A 147 -3.31 0.32 11.53
CA ARG A 147 -4.01 1.45 12.12
C ARG A 147 -3.03 2.35 12.85
N SER A 148 -3.34 3.63 12.85
CA SER A 148 -2.51 4.61 13.52
C SER A 148 -3.31 5.50 14.46
N ILE A 149 -2.70 5.84 15.59
CA ILE A 149 -3.13 6.93 16.45
C ILE A 149 -2.02 7.98 16.45
N VAL A 150 -2.39 9.26 16.34
CA VAL A 150 -1.50 10.38 16.62
C VAL A 150 -2.08 11.11 17.81
N LEU A 151 -1.46 10.98 18.98
CA LEU A 151 -1.89 11.63 20.22
C LEU A 151 -1.11 12.93 20.44
N VAL A 152 -1.80 14.04 20.63
CA VAL A 152 -1.21 15.31 21.09
C VAL A 152 -1.69 15.54 22.52
N SER A 153 -0.77 15.70 23.48
CA SER A 153 -1.07 15.93 24.90
C SER A 153 -0.21 17.04 25.47
N ASP A 154 -0.79 17.92 26.30
CA ASP A 154 -0.07 19.00 26.99
C ASP A 154 0.28 18.68 28.45
N GLY A 155 -0.11 17.49 28.91
CA GLY A 155 0.12 17.02 30.27
C GLY A 155 0.11 15.50 30.46
N ILE A 156 0.24 15.10 31.72
CA ILE A 156 0.13 13.72 32.20
C ILE A 156 -1.34 13.31 32.33
N ASP A 157 -1.63 12.02 32.21
CA ASP A 157 -2.97 11.49 32.51
C ASP A 157 -3.38 11.77 33.96
N THR A 158 -4.61 12.25 34.14
CA THR A 158 -5.18 12.63 35.45
C THR A 158 -6.27 11.66 35.94
N CYS A 159 -6.46 10.54 35.25
CA CYS A 159 -7.61 9.65 35.35
C CYS A 159 -7.25 8.17 35.60
N ALA A 160 -5.96 7.85 35.67
CA ALA A 160 -5.48 6.56 36.14
C ALA A 160 -6.05 6.21 37.53
N PRO A 161 -6.35 4.91 37.81
CA PRO A 161 -6.06 3.73 37.00
C PRO A 161 -7.13 3.37 35.92
N PRO A 162 -6.75 2.60 34.87
CA PRO A 162 -5.40 2.08 34.60
C PRO A 162 -4.46 3.13 34.00
N ASP A 163 -3.15 2.94 34.17
CA ASP A 163 -2.14 3.79 33.54
C ASP A 163 -2.22 3.67 32.00
N PRO A 164 -2.13 4.78 31.24
CA PRO A 164 -2.20 4.76 29.77
C PRO A 164 -1.17 3.87 29.08
N CYS A 165 0.02 3.67 29.66
CA CYS A 165 1.00 2.77 29.06
C CYS A 165 0.57 1.31 29.19
N GLU A 166 -0.08 0.92 30.29
CA GLU A 166 -0.69 -0.41 30.42
C GLU A 166 -1.85 -0.59 29.42
N VAL A 167 -2.65 0.46 29.20
CA VAL A 167 -3.67 0.45 28.14
C VAL A 167 -3.05 0.26 26.75
N ALA A 168 -1.94 0.93 26.46
CA ALA A 168 -1.23 0.76 25.20
C ALA A 168 -0.69 -0.67 25.01
N LYS A 169 -0.24 -1.32 26.10
CA LYS A 169 0.19 -2.74 26.08
C LYS A 169 -0.98 -3.67 25.81
N GLU A 170 -2.10 -3.45 26.52
CA GLU A 170 -3.35 -4.19 26.33
C GLU A 170 -3.81 -4.13 24.87
N LEU A 171 -3.88 -2.92 24.30
CA LEU A 171 -4.30 -2.73 22.91
C LEU A 171 -3.37 -3.49 21.96
N ARG A 172 -2.05 -3.42 22.14
CA ARG A 172 -1.14 -4.18 21.27
C ARG A 172 -1.30 -5.70 21.40
N GLN A 173 -1.59 -6.21 22.60
CA GLN A 173 -1.80 -7.65 22.83
C GLN A 173 -3.08 -8.20 22.20
N GLN A 174 -4.07 -7.34 21.91
CA GLN A 174 -5.31 -7.75 21.23
C GLN A 174 -5.10 -8.10 19.75
N GLY A 175 -3.85 -8.17 19.27
CA GLY A 175 -3.51 -8.55 17.89
C GLY A 175 -3.93 -7.51 16.86
N VAL A 176 -4.16 -6.27 17.31
CA VAL A 176 -4.48 -5.14 16.44
C VAL A 176 -3.17 -4.46 16.03
N ASP A 177 -2.93 -4.33 14.72
CA ASP A 177 -1.80 -3.60 14.12
C ASP A 177 -1.94 -2.08 14.38
N LEU A 178 -1.98 -1.69 15.65
CA LEU A 178 -2.21 -0.34 16.12
C LEU A 178 -0.90 0.30 16.56
N ILE A 179 -0.46 1.31 15.83
CA ILE A 179 0.73 2.10 16.13
C ILE A 179 0.30 3.46 16.66
N ALA A 180 0.73 3.85 17.86
CA ALA A 180 0.44 5.17 18.42
C ALA A 180 1.70 6.04 18.41
N HIS A 181 1.64 7.15 17.68
CA HIS A 181 2.62 8.22 17.78
C HIS A 181 2.14 9.24 18.81
N THR A 182 3.03 9.78 19.62
CA THR A 182 2.69 10.73 20.68
C THR A 182 3.49 12.03 20.53
N ILE A 183 2.84 13.16 20.74
CA ILE A 183 3.45 14.49 20.73
C ILE A 183 3.20 15.15 22.08
N GLY A 184 4.28 15.44 22.80
CA GLY A 184 4.24 16.18 24.06
C GLY A 184 4.32 17.68 23.81
N PHE A 185 3.21 18.40 24.01
CA PHE A 185 3.12 19.83 23.80
C PHE A 185 3.40 20.62 25.08
N GLY A 186 4.63 21.11 25.24
CA GLY A 186 5.03 21.89 26.42
C GLY A 186 4.89 21.10 27.73
N VAL A 187 5.22 19.81 27.68
CA VAL A 187 5.07 18.83 28.78
C VAL A 187 6.29 18.78 29.70
N ASP A 188 6.07 18.35 30.94
CA ASP A 188 7.14 18.06 31.90
C ASP A 188 7.76 16.66 31.70
N ALA A 189 8.75 16.31 32.52
CA ALA A 189 9.46 15.04 32.42
C ALA A 189 8.58 13.82 32.73
N ALA A 190 7.58 13.95 33.59
CA ALA A 190 6.70 12.85 33.96
C ALA A 190 5.72 12.53 32.83
N ALA A 191 5.08 13.56 32.27
CA ALA A 191 4.23 13.47 31.09
C ALA A 191 5.02 12.95 29.87
N ARG A 192 6.23 13.48 29.63
CA ARG A 192 7.13 12.96 28.58
C ARG A 192 7.36 11.46 28.74
N LYS A 193 7.73 11.00 29.94
CA LYS A 193 7.98 9.58 30.20
C LYS A 193 6.74 8.71 29.89
N GLN A 194 5.55 9.15 30.28
CA GLN A 194 4.30 8.42 30.02
C GLN A 194 3.98 8.36 28.52
N LEU A 195 4.07 9.49 27.81
CA LEU A 195 3.82 9.57 26.36
C LEU A 195 4.84 8.76 25.56
N THR A 196 6.11 8.77 25.96
CA THR A 196 7.14 7.90 25.40
C THR A 196 6.81 6.42 25.60
N CYS A 197 6.34 6.04 26.80
CA CYS A 197 5.94 4.66 27.09
C CYS A 197 4.83 4.17 26.17
N ILE A 198 3.79 4.99 25.93
CA ILE A 198 2.68 4.67 25.00
C ILE A 198 3.21 4.44 23.58
N ALA A 199 4.00 5.38 23.06
CA ALA A 199 4.52 5.29 21.70
C ALA A 199 5.45 4.09 21.51
N GLN A 200 6.42 3.93 22.41
CA GLN A 200 7.38 2.83 22.36
C GLN A 200 6.70 1.47 22.49
N THR A 201 5.70 1.37 23.36
CA THR A 201 4.90 0.15 23.50
C THR A 201 4.24 -0.18 22.17
N THR A 202 3.60 0.75 21.48
CA THR A 202 2.89 0.44 20.24
C THR A 202 3.78 0.38 18.98
N GLY A 203 5.09 0.57 19.11
CA GLY A 203 6.02 0.67 17.96
C GLY A 203 6.01 2.04 17.25
N GLY A 204 5.31 3.02 17.80
CA GLY A 204 5.27 4.39 17.30
C GLY A 204 6.43 5.25 17.79
N THR A 205 6.29 6.57 17.64
CA THR A 205 7.35 7.54 17.99
C THR A 205 6.81 8.62 18.93
N TYR A 206 7.64 9.03 19.89
CA TYR A 206 7.40 10.22 20.70
C TYR A 206 8.11 11.43 20.09
N THR A 207 7.47 12.59 20.12
CA THR A 207 8.09 13.85 19.69
C THR A 207 7.76 15.01 20.63
N ASP A 208 8.79 15.75 21.06
CA ASP A 208 8.58 16.99 21.82
C ASP A 208 8.17 18.16 20.90
N ALA A 209 7.17 18.91 21.35
CA ALA A 209 6.81 20.23 20.82
C ALA A 209 6.85 21.23 21.99
N PRO A 210 7.98 21.91 22.25
CA PRO A 210 8.11 22.78 23.42
C PRO A 210 7.30 24.07 23.33
N ASP A 211 6.85 24.46 22.14
CA ASP A 211 6.19 25.74 21.85
C ASP A 211 5.21 25.60 20.66
N PRO A 212 4.28 26.57 20.47
CA PRO A 212 3.31 26.57 19.37
C PRO A 212 3.91 26.38 17.97
N LYS A 213 5.02 27.06 17.65
CA LYS A 213 5.65 26.97 16.32
C LYS A 213 6.26 25.60 16.09
N SER A 214 6.77 24.98 17.15
CA SER A 214 7.28 23.62 17.11
C SER A 214 6.14 22.62 16.87
N LEU A 215 4.98 22.80 17.52
CA LEU A 215 3.79 21.96 17.28
C LEU A 215 3.29 22.05 15.83
N GLU A 216 3.16 23.26 15.28
CA GLU A 216 2.74 23.50 13.89
C GLU A 216 3.68 22.86 12.86
N ARG A 217 4.98 22.70 13.18
CA ARG A 217 5.94 21.99 12.34
C ARG A 217 5.95 20.48 12.55
N VAL A 218 5.71 20.02 13.77
CA VAL A 218 5.85 18.59 14.15
C VAL A 218 4.62 17.80 13.75
N LEU A 219 3.42 18.28 14.08
CA LEU A 219 2.21 17.50 13.95
C LEU A 219 1.91 17.08 12.49
N PRO A 220 2.02 17.95 11.47
CA PRO A 220 1.85 17.54 10.07
C PRO A 220 2.81 16.42 9.65
N ARG A 221 4.06 16.43 10.13
CA ARG A 221 5.06 15.41 9.81
C ARG A 221 4.74 14.07 10.47
N VAL A 222 4.38 14.08 11.75
CA VAL A 222 4.01 12.86 12.49
C VAL A 222 2.72 12.25 11.90
N ALA A 223 1.73 13.08 11.58
CA ALA A 223 0.50 12.63 10.93
C ALA A 223 0.76 12.04 9.53
N ALA A 224 1.63 12.66 8.73
CA ALA A 224 2.02 12.11 7.44
C ALA A 224 2.75 10.76 7.59
N SER A 225 3.62 10.61 8.59
CA SER A 225 4.29 9.33 8.89
C SER A 225 3.29 8.24 9.31
N ALA A 226 2.33 8.60 10.16
CA ALA A 226 1.27 7.70 10.62
C ALA A 226 0.39 7.16 9.46
N LEU A 227 0.21 7.95 8.39
CA LEU A 227 -0.48 7.52 7.17
C LEU A 227 0.34 6.54 6.30
N ARG A 228 1.67 6.49 6.50
CA ARG A 228 2.65 5.69 5.73
C ARG A 228 3.13 4.44 6.48
N ASN A 229 2.36 3.90 7.43
CA ASN A 229 2.70 2.60 8.00
C ASN A 229 2.65 1.51 6.91
N TYR A 230 3.41 0.43 7.12
CA TYR A 230 3.46 -0.65 6.11
C TYR A 230 2.06 -1.22 5.91
N GLN A 231 1.64 -1.30 4.65
CA GLN A 231 0.34 -1.85 4.28
C GLN A 231 0.53 -3.16 3.54
N HIS A 232 0.11 -4.24 4.20
CA HIS A 232 0.03 -5.55 3.61
C HIS A 232 -1.17 -5.60 2.65
N ALA A 233 -0.98 -6.18 1.47
CA ALA A 233 -2.06 -6.43 0.52
C ALA A 233 -1.96 -7.84 -0.07
N GLY A 234 -3.10 -8.38 -0.48
CA GLY A 234 -3.21 -9.68 -1.13
C GLY A 234 -4.48 -10.44 -0.74
N GLU A 235 -4.85 -11.42 -1.56
CA GLU A 235 -5.90 -12.37 -1.21
C GLU A 235 -5.44 -13.25 -0.04
N PRO A 236 -6.27 -13.46 1.00
CA PRO A 236 -5.89 -14.33 2.12
C PRO A 236 -5.60 -15.76 1.66
N VAL A 237 -4.50 -16.33 2.15
CA VAL A 237 -4.14 -17.72 1.94
C VAL A 237 -3.50 -18.30 3.20
N ALA A 238 -3.49 -19.63 3.31
CA ALA A 238 -2.81 -20.36 4.38
C ALA A 238 -1.92 -21.44 3.76
N GLY A 239 -0.61 -21.20 3.73
CA GLY A 239 0.38 -22.21 3.37
C GLY A 239 0.38 -23.39 4.34
N THR A 240 0.84 -24.54 3.88
CA THR A 240 0.88 -25.78 4.67
C THR A 240 2.30 -26.17 5.08
N PRO A 241 2.48 -27.12 6.00
CA PRO A 241 3.82 -27.56 6.46
C PRO A 241 4.60 -28.42 5.45
N ASP A 242 3.98 -28.89 4.36
CA ASP A 242 4.58 -29.79 3.39
C ASP A 242 4.15 -29.50 1.94
N ALA A 243 5.00 -29.90 0.99
CA ALA A 243 4.79 -29.64 -0.43
C ALA A 243 3.55 -30.34 -1.04
N PRO A 244 3.26 -31.64 -0.76
CA PRO A 244 2.08 -32.31 -1.29
C PRO A 244 0.74 -31.65 -0.91
N SER A 245 0.65 -31.06 0.29
CA SER A 245 -0.57 -30.42 0.78
C SER A 245 -0.69 -28.92 0.42
N ALA A 246 0.32 -28.35 -0.24
CA ALA A 246 0.40 -26.91 -0.50
C ALA A 246 -0.77 -26.38 -1.34
N PRO A 247 -1.39 -25.23 -0.96
CA PRO A 247 -2.49 -24.63 -1.70
C PRO A 247 -2.00 -24.14 -3.06
N ALA A 248 -2.79 -24.41 -4.11
CA ALA A 248 -2.48 -23.93 -5.46
C ALA A 248 -2.79 -22.43 -5.59
N LEU A 249 -1.79 -21.65 -5.98
CA LEU A 249 -1.87 -20.22 -6.23
C LEU A 249 -1.86 -19.95 -7.73
N ASN A 250 -2.83 -19.15 -8.17
CA ASN A 250 -2.82 -18.58 -9.51
C ASN A 250 -1.92 -17.32 -9.53
N PRO A 251 -1.58 -16.76 -10.70
CA PRO A 251 -0.91 -15.46 -10.76
C PRO A 251 -1.71 -14.40 -9.97
N GLY A 252 -1.12 -13.90 -8.90
CA GLY A 252 -1.86 -13.23 -7.82
C GLY A 252 -0.96 -12.68 -6.72
N GLN A 253 -1.43 -11.66 -6.00
CA GLN A 253 -0.83 -11.19 -4.77
C GLN A 253 -1.64 -11.78 -3.62
N TYR A 254 -0.94 -12.38 -2.66
CA TYR A 254 -1.54 -13.11 -1.54
C TYR A 254 -0.98 -12.63 -0.21
N LEU A 255 -1.75 -12.83 0.86
CA LEU A 255 -1.39 -12.49 2.23
C LEU A 255 -1.58 -13.72 3.12
N ASP A 256 -0.54 -14.05 3.87
CA ASP A 256 -0.53 -15.06 4.92
C ASP A 256 0.16 -14.49 6.18
N THR A 257 0.38 -15.33 7.19
CA THR A 257 1.22 -15.08 8.35
C THR A 257 2.24 -16.20 8.48
N ILE A 258 3.43 -15.91 8.98
CA ILE A 258 4.47 -16.91 9.20
C ILE A 258 5.12 -16.68 10.57
N GLY A 259 5.38 -17.76 11.29
CA GLY A 259 6.04 -17.77 12.58
C GLY A 259 7.55 -17.82 12.46
N ARG A 260 8.24 -17.47 13.55
CA ARG A 260 9.70 -17.56 13.63
C ARG A 260 10.17 -18.99 13.39
N ASP A 261 11.14 -19.14 12.49
CA ASP A 261 11.69 -20.42 12.04
C ASP A 261 10.64 -21.39 11.44
N GLU A 262 9.42 -20.91 11.16
CA GLU A 262 8.37 -21.69 10.52
C GLU A 262 8.64 -21.79 9.01
N LYS A 263 8.25 -22.94 8.44
CA LYS A 263 8.23 -23.19 7.00
C LYS A 263 6.80 -23.30 6.52
N ARG A 264 6.48 -22.63 5.41
CA ARG A 264 5.20 -22.73 4.74
C ARG A 264 5.37 -22.99 3.25
N PHE A 265 4.53 -23.86 2.70
CA PHE A 265 4.57 -24.27 1.31
C PHE A 265 3.35 -23.75 0.55
N TYR A 266 3.57 -23.33 -0.69
CA TYR A 266 2.55 -22.87 -1.62
C TYR A 266 2.81 -23.50 -3.00
N ALA A 267 1.77 -23.99 -3.67
CA ALA A 267 1.90 -24.63 -4.97
C ALA A 267 1.62 -23.65 -6.11
N VAL A 268 2.34 -23.76 -7.22
CA VAL A 268 2.04 -23.07 -8.48
C VAL A 268 2.03 -24.11 -9.59
N ASP A 269 0.97 -24.11 -10.39
CA ASP A 269 0.87 -24.94 -11.59
C ASP A 269 1.55 -24.21 -12.76
N VAL A 270 2.65 -24.78 -13.27
CA VAL A 270 3.51 -24.16 -14.28
C VAL A 270 3.40 -24.92 -15.60
N PRO A 271 2.86 -24.29 -16.67
CA PRO A 271 2.73 -24.91 -17.98
C PRO A 271 4.09 -25.24 -18.64
N GLU A 272 4.07 -26.14 -19.62
CA GLU A 272 5.26 -26.50 -20.40
C GLU A 272 5.90 -25.26 -21.03
N GLY A 273 7.22 -25.12 -20.90
CA GLY A 273 7.98 -24.00 -21.45
C GLY A 273 7.79 -22.65 -20.73
N ALA A 274 6.92 -22.58 -19.71
CA ALA A 274 6.68 -21.35 -18.95
C ALA A 274 7.78 -21.06 -17.92
N THR A 275 7.83 -19.82 -17.46
CA THR A 275 8.63 -19.38 -16.31
C THR A 275 7.71 -18.96 -15.17
N ALA A 276 7.94 -19.45 -13.96
CA ALA A 276 7.25 -18.97 -12.78
C ALA A 276 8.11 -17.94 -12.02
N TYR A 277 7.46 -16.92 -11.49
CA TYR A 277 8.01 -15.91 -10.61
C TYR A 277 7.29 -16.04 -9.27
N PHE A 278 8.06 -16.19 -8.19
CA PHE A 278 7.53 -16.31 -6.85
C PHE A 278 8.35 -15.42 -5.92
N SER A 279 7.71 -14.47 -5.26
CA SER A 279 8.37 -13.63 -4.25
C SER A 279 7.65 -13.66 -2.94
N ALA A 280 8.41 -13.56 -1.85
CA ALA A 280 7.93 -13.40 -0.50
C ALA A 280 8.47 -12.09 0.08
N THR A 281 7.59 -11.28 0.66
CA THR A 281 7.93 -10.01 1.28
C THR A 281 7.43 -9.99 2.72
N MET A 282 8.28 -9.56 3.64
CA MET A 282 7.95 -9.39 5.06
C MET A 282 8.46 -8.05 5.54
N SER A 283 7.61 -7.33 6.26
CA SER A 283 7.99 -6.07 6.92
C SER A 283 8.06 -6.31 8.42
N TYR A 284 9.10 -5.79 9.04
CA TYR A 284 9.31 -5.93 10.48
C TYR A 284 8.74 -4.73 11.23
N PRO A 285 8.14 -4.91 12.41
CA PRO A 285 7.75 -3.81 13.27
C PRO A 285 8.94 -2.94 13.68
N ARG A 286 8.68 -1.65 13.87
CA ARG A 286 9.70 -0.72 14.37
C ARG A 286 9.98 -1.00 15.86
N GLY A 287 11.25 -1.13 16.22
CA GLY A 287 11.71 -1.46 17.58
C GLY A 287 12.48 -0.33 18.25
N THR A 288 12.75 -0.48 19.56
CA THR A 288 13.30 0.58 20.43
C THR A 288 14.70 0.31 20.98
N VAL A 289 15.33 -0.83 20.69
CA VAL A 289 16.70 -1.11 21.14
C VAL A 289 17.52 -1.58 19.94
N PRO A 290 18.60 -0.88 19.58
CA PRO A 290 19.60 -1.41 18.64
C PRO A 290 20.18 -2.68 19.26
N ASP A 291 19.71 -3.84 18.81
CA ASP A 291 20.32 -5.10 19.17
C ASP A 291 21.25 -5.53 18.05
N ARG A 292 22.50 -5.86 18.41
CA ARG A 292 23.47 -6.41 17.46
C ARG A 292 23.08 -7.82 16.98
N GLN A 293 22.02 -8.41 17.56
CA GLN A 293 21.44 -9.69 17.16
C GLN A 293 20.11 -9.55 16.38
N ASP A 294 19.80 -8.37 15.84
CA ASP A 294 18.59 -8.13 15.02
C ASP A 294 18.70 -8.68 13.58
N ILE A 295 19.07 -9.96 13.45
CA ILE A 295 19.18 -10.62 12.15
C ILE A 295 17.86 -11.31 11.83
N ASN A 296 17.25 -10.92 10.71
CA ASN A 296 16.06 -11.56 10.19
C ASN A 296 16.24 -11.89 8.71
N GLY A 297 15.73 -13.03 8.26
CA GLY A 297 15.82 -13.43 6.87
C GLY A 297 14.60 -14.17 6.34
N LEU A 298 14.44 -14.10 5.02
CA LEU A 298 13.49 -14.89 4.26
C LEU A 298 14.27 -15.84 3.36
N ARG A 299 14.02 -17.14 3.50
CA ARG A 299 14.60 -18.17 2.63
C ARG A 299 13.50 -18.80 1.79
N LEU A 300 13.75 -18.88 0.49
CA LEU A 300 12.89 -19.51 -0.49
C LEU A 300 13.52 -20.79 -1.01
N ARG A 301 12.71 -21.83 -1.26
CA ARG A 301 13.17 -23.07 -1.90
C ARG A 301 12.07 -23.70 -2.75
N VAL A 302 12.43 -24.32 -3.87
CA VAL A 302 11.49 -25.00 -4.78
C VAL A 302 11.57 -26.51 -4.63
N PHE A 303 10.40 -27.15 -4.65
CA PHE A 303 10.19 -28.59 -4.60
C PHE A 303 9.25 -29.03 -5.73
N ASP A 304 9.32 -30.30 -6.11
CA ASP A 304 8.31 -30.91 -6.97
C ASP A 304 7.01 -31.20 -6.19
N ALA A 305 5.98 -31.67 -6.90
CA ALA A 305 4.68 -32.00 -6.31
C ALA A 305 4.73 -33.08 -5.21
N ASN A 306 5.76 -33.93 -5.19
CA ASN A 306 5.93 -35.00 -4.21
C ASN A 306 6.81 -34.57 -3.03
N GLY A 307 7.34 -33.35 -3.04
CA GLY A 307 8.26 -32.83 -2.03
C GLY A 307 9.73 -33.16 -2.26
N SER A 308 10.12 -33.60 -3.46
CA SER A 308 11.54 -33.72 -3.81
C SER A 308 12.13 -32.33 -4.03
N ASP A 309 13.28 -32.07 -3.42
CA ASP A 309 13.98 -30.78 -3.52
C ASP A 309 14.54 -30.55 -4.93
N CYS A 310 14.17 -29.41 -5.53
CA CYS A 310 14.64 -29.00 -6.85
C CYS A 310 16.00 -28.28 -6.84
N HIS A 311 16.62 -28.13 -5.67
CA HIS A 311 17.89 -27.43 -5.44
C HIS A 311 17.91 -25.98 -5.96
N LYS A 312 16.73 -25.35 -6.06
CA LYS A 312 16.58 -23.93 -6.33
C LYS A 312 16.21 -23.23 -5.04
N PHE A 313 17.07 -22.35 -4.57
CA PHE A 313 16.85 -21.56 -3.37
C PHE A 313 17.29 -20.11 -3.59
N GLU A 314 16.76 -19.22 -2.76
CA GLU A 314 17.12 -17.80 -2.68
C GLU A 314 17.00 -17.38 -1.22
N SER A 315 17.82 -16.43 -0.77
CA SER A 315 17.69 -15.92 0.60
C SER A 315 18.06 -14.46 0.68
N GLU A 316 17.27 -13.70 1.43
CA GLU A 316 17.53 -12.30 1.74
C GLU A 316 17.50 -12.11 3.26
N GLN A 317 18.31 -11.17 3.76
CA GLN A 317 18.41 -10.92 5.19
C GLN A 317 18.69 -9.45 5.48
N THR A 318 18.27 -9.01 6.66
CA THR A 318 18.59 -7.70 7.22
C THR A 318 19.10 -7.83 8.65
N THR A 319 19.92 -6.87 9.07
CA THR A 319 20.42 -6.72 10.45
C THR A 319 19.85 -5.49 11.16
N MET A 320 18.92 -4.77 10.51
CA MET A 320 18.35 -3.50 10.98
C MET A 320 16.83 -3.53 10.89
N SER A 321 16.23 -4.70 11.12
CA SER A 321 14.79 -4.94 10.94
C SER A 321 13.93 -3.98 11.79
N LYS A 322 14.43 -3.59 12.96
CA LYS A 322 13.80 -2.62 13.87
C LYS A 322 13.67 -1.20 13.33
N ASP A 323 14.30 -0.87 12.19
CA ASP A 323 14.03 0.37 11.45
C ASP A 323 12.67 0.33 10.71
N GLY A 324 11.89 -0.75 10.85
CA GLY A 324 10.70 -0.95 10.03
C GLY A 324 11.06 -1.47 8.65
N GLU A 325 12.18 -2.20 8.55
CA GLU A 325 12.72 -2.64 7.27
C GLU A 325 11.83 -3.71 6.64
N THR A 326 11.86 -3.77 5.32
CA THR A 326 11.13 -4.77 4.53
C THR A 326 12.13 -5.63 3.79
N VAL A 327 12.08 -6.94 4.00
CA VAL A 327 12.87 -7.93 3.28
C VAL A 327 12.00 -8.58 2.22
N SER A 328 12.52 -8.70 1.01
CA SER A 328 11.82 -9.33 -0.10
C SER A 328 12.76 -10.26 -0.86
N ALA A 329 12.47 -11.57 -0.83
CA ALA A 329 13.18 -12.60 -1.57
C ALA A 329 12.35 -13.06 -2.77
N ALA A 330 13.00 -13.41 -3.89
CA ALA A 330 12.27 -13.83 -5.09
C ALA A 330 13.00 -14.90 -5.91
N ILE A 331 12.27 -15.94 -6.29
CA ILE A 331 12.72 -17.00 -7.19
C ILE A 331 12.12 -16.80 -8.58
N THR A 332 12.98 -16.93 -9.59
CA THR A 332 12.59 -17.22 -10.99
C THR A 332 12.81 -18.70 -11.23
N TRP A 333 11.74 -19.42 -11.57
CA TRP A 333 11.70 -20.85 -11.79
C TRP A 333 11.50 -21.18 -13.27
N GLU A 334 12.46 -21.94 -13.83
CA GLU A 334 12.47 -22.35 -15.24
C GLU A 334 12.46 -23.88 -15.39
N GLY A 335 12.06 -24.63 -14.35
CA GLY A 335 12.02 -26.10 -14.43
C GLY A 335 11.13 -26.61 -15.54
N ALA A 336 10.02 -25.92 -15.81
CA ALA A 336 9.11 -26.28 -16.89
C ALA A 336 9.68 -26.07 -18.30
N LYS A 337 10.84 -25.42 -18.45
CA LYS A 337 11.59 -25.33 -19.72
C LYS A 337 12.56 -26.48 -19.93
N LYS A 338 12.82 -27.28 -18.88
CA LYS A 338 13.84 -28.34 -18.89
C LYS A 338 13.22 -29.68 -19.24
N THR A 339 14.03 -30.54 -19.86
CA THR A 339 13.73 -31.96 -20.07
C THR A 339 14.59 -32.80 -19.12
N GLY A 340 14.02 -33.77 -18.42
CA GLY A 340 14.79 -34.65 -17.54
C GLY A 340 13.96 -35.37 -16.49
N LYS A 341 14.63 -36.12 -15.62
CA LYS A 341 14.02 -36.72 -14.43
C LYS A 341 14.28 -35.77 -13.25
N ASN A 342 13.21 -35.40 -12.55
CA ASN A 342 13.14 -34.48 -11.41
C ASN A 342 13.10 -33.00 -11.80
N CYS A 343 12.07 -32.30 -11.28
CA CYS A 343 11.87 -30.85 -11.39
C CYS A 343 12.02 -30.28 -12.83
N ALA A 344 11.48 -31.02 -13.80
CA ALA A 344 11.54 -30.72 -15.22
C ALA A 344 10.14 -30.92 -15.86
N GLY A 345 9.85 -30.11 -16.88
CA GLY A 345 8.58 -30.15 -17.62
C GLY A 345 7.40 -29.48 -16.89
N ALA A 346 6.26 -29.45 -17.56
CA ALA A 346 5.01 -28.94 -17.00
C ALA A 346 4.63 -29.67 -15.72
N GLY A 347 4.11 -28.94 -14.74
CA GLY A 347 3.60 -29.57 -13.54
C GLY A 347 3.40 -28.60 -12.37
N ARG A 348 3.00 -29.20 -11.25
CA ARG A 348 2.87 -28.51 -9.98
C ARG A 348 4.22 -28.45 -9.28
N TYR A 349 4.60 -27.24 -8.87
CA TYR A 349 5.81 -26.99 -8.09
C TYR A 349 5.44 -26.32 -6.77
N ALA A 350 6.05 -26.77 -5.68
CA ALA A 350 5.85 -26.18 -4.37
C ALA A 350 7.00 -25.21 -4.03
N PHE A 351 6.64 -24.02 -3.58
CA PHE A 351 7.53 -22.96 -3.12
C PHE A 351 7.45 -22.90 -1.60
N GLN A 352 8.54 -23.26 -0.94
CA GLN A 352 8.71 -23.10 0.50
C GLN A 352 9.17 -21.67 0.80
N VAL A 353 8.54 -21.04 1.78
CA VAL A 353 9.02 -19.84 2.46
C VAL A 353 9.39 -20.21 3.90
N GLU A 354 10.55 -19.75 4.36
CA GLU A 354 11.00 -19.88 5.74
C GLU A 354 11.37 -18.49 6.28
N TRP A 355 10.84 -18.13 7.44
CA TRP A 355 11.33 -16.98 8.20
C TRP A 355 12.49 -17.45 9.08
N GLY A 356 13.70 -17.36 8.55
CA GLY A 356 14.91 -17.86 9.19
C GLY A 356 16.16 -17.23 8.59
N PRO A 357 17.12 -16.71 9.40
CA PRO A 357 17.04 -16.58 10.85
C PRO A 357 15.93 -15.62 11.29
N ALA A 358 15.44 -15.76 12.52
CA ALA A 358 14.46 -14.86 13.10
C ALA A 358 14.94 -14.36 14.48
N SER A 359 14.97 -13.04 14.68
CA SER A 359 15.36 -12.47 15.96
C SER A 359 14.31 -12.78 17.04
N THR A 360 14.77 -13.10 18.26
CA THR A 360 13.89 -13.39 19.41
C THR A 360 13.08 -12.19 19.87
N ASP A 361 13.49 -10.98 19.47
CA ASP A 361 12.79 -9.73 19.78
C ASP A 361 11.62 -9.45 18.84
N GLN A 362 11.53 -10.17 17.72
CA GLN A 362 10.42 -10.05 16.80
C GLN A 362 9.17 -10.76 17.35
N PRO A 363 7.95 -10.32 16.94
CA PRO A 363 6.72 -11.03 17.26
C PRO A 363 6.80 -12.50 16.87
N GLU A 364 6.01 -13.34 17.53
CA GLU A 364 6.01 -14.78 17.24
C GLU A 364 5.61 -15.08 15.79
N ARG A 365 4.71 -14.27 15.22
CA ARG A 365 4.28 -14.33 13.82
C ARG A 365 4.22 -12.95 13.20
N LEU A 366 4.55 -12.87 11.92
CA LEU A 366 4.44 -11.66 11.12
C LEU A 366 3.64 -11.92 9.84
N PRO A 367 2.98 -10.89 9.29
CA PRO A 367 2.35 -11.00 7.97
C PRO A 367 3.38 -11.26 6.87
N LEU A 368 3.00 -12.10 5.91
CA LEU A 368 3.80 -12.54 4.78
C LEU A 368 3.03 -12.24 3.49
N GLU A 369 3.57 -11.33 2.68
CA GLU A 369 3.02 -11.07 1.34
C GLU A 369 3.70 -11.95 0.30
N LEU A 370 2.91 -12.52 -0.61
CA LEU A 370 3.39 -13.33 -1.72
C LEU A 370 2.98 -12.71 -3.05
N ILE A 371 3.87 -12.76 -4.05
CA ILE A 371 3.50 -12.48 -5.44
C ILE A 371 3.84 -13.71 -6.28
N VAL A 372 2.84 -14.17 -7.03
CA VAL A 372 2.96 -15.26 -8.00
C VAL A 372 2.74 -14.70 -9.40
N GLY A 373 3.65 -15.03 -10.32
CA GLY A 373 3.53 -14.77 -11.74
C GLY A 373 3.87 -16.00 -12.55
N VAL A 374 3.20 -16.19 -13.67
CA VAL A 374 3.53 -17.23 -14.66
C VAL A 374 3.65 -16.57 -16.01
N GLU A 375 4.86 -16.55 -16.55
CA GLU A 375 5.17 -16.08 -17.89
C GLU A 375 5.03 -17.22 -18.89
N PRO A 376 4.16 -17.09 -19.92
CA PRO A 376 4.02 -18.10 -20.96
C PRO A 376 5.30 -18.31 -21.78
N PRO A 377 5.45 -19.47 -22.45
CA PRO A 377 6.50 -19.64 -23.45
C PRO A 377 6.34 -18.65 -24.61
N LEU A 378 7.44 -18.44 -25.34
CA LEU A 378 7.43 -17.64 -26.57
C LEU A 378 6.74 -18.39 -27.71
N ALA A 379 5.87 -17.69 -28.46
CA ALA A 379 5.33 -18.13 -29.75
C ALA A 379 6.23 -17.74 -30.92
N GLY A 380 7.05 -16.69 -30.74
CA GLY A 380 7.85 -16.10 -31.79
C GLY A 380 9.10 -15.40 -31.26
N HIS A 381 9.37 -14.20 -31.75
CA HIS A 381 10.63 -13.52 -31.45
C HIS A 381 10.65 -13.01 -29.99
N PRO A 382 11.77 -13.17 -29.24
CA PRO A 382 11.94 -12.61 -27.90
C PRO A 382 12.01 -11.07 -27.86
N GLY A 383 11.95 -10.40 -29.01
CA GLY A 383 12.24 -8.98 -29.12
C GLY A 383 13.75 -8.68 -29.14
N PRO A 384 14.14 -7.41 -29.01
CA PRO A 384 15.53 -6.99 -29.18
C PRO A 384 16.52 -7.67 -28.22
N ALA A 385 17.76 -7.84 -28.68
CA ALA A 385 18.86 -8.42 -27.90
C ALA A 385 19.24 -7.56 -26.68
N VAL A 386 20.06 -8.10 -25.77
CA VAL A 386 20.57 -7.36 -24.60
C VAL A 386 21.23 -6.05 -25.03
N ALA A 387 20.85 -4.94 -24.41
CA ALA A 387 21.48 -3.65 -24.68
C ALA A 387 22.93 -3.64 -24.19
N ALA A 388 23.83 -2.95 -24.90
CA ALA A 388 25.22 -2.78 -24.46
C ALA A 388 25.27 -1.97 -23.15
N ASP A 389 24.57 -0.83 -23.13
CA ASP A 389 24.67 0.14 -22.03
C ASP A 389 23.43 0.14 -21.12
N LYS A 390 23.65 0.57 -19.88
CA LYS A 390 22.59 0.96 -18.95
C LYS A 390 22.07 2.35 -19.31
N VAL A 391 20.86 2.68 -18.86
CA VAL A 391 20.37 4.05 -18.92
C VAL A 391 21.29 4.96 -18.10
N ALA A 392 21.68 6.10 -18.69
CA ALA A 392 22.48 7.09 -18.01
C ALA A 392 21.58 8.08 -17.25
N LEU A 393 21.99 8.46 -16.04
CA LEU A 393 21.34 9.55 -15.32
C LEU A 393 21.59 10.88 -16.04
N ARG A 394 20.52 11.64 -16.27
CA ARG A 394 20.57 12.98 -16.84
C ARG A 394 20.23 14.00 -15.77
N ALA A 395 20.88 15.16 -15.80
CA ALA A 395 20.53 16.26 -14.91
C ALA A 395 19.07 16.67 -15.12
N GLN A 396 18.30 16.65 -14.04
CA GLN A 396 16.90 17.07 -14.05
C GLN A 396 16.86 18.55 -13.66
N GLY A 397 16.43 19.41 -14.59
CA GLY A 397 16.27 20.84 -14.34
C GLY A 397 14.89 21.18 -13.74
N GLY A 398 14.75 22.37 -13.18
CA GLY A 398 13.47 22.89 -12.69
C GLY A 398 13.23 22.70 -11.18
N PRO A 399 12.11 23.23 -10.65
CA PRO A 399 11.76 23.06 -9.25
C PRO A 399 11.39 21.61 -8.96
N GLY A 400 11.75 21.12 -7.76
CA GLY A 400 11.42 19.76 -7.34
C GLY A 400 9.92 19.52 -7.28
N ARG A 401 9.47 18.40 -7.85
CA ARG A 401 8.08 17.94 -7.75
C ARG A 401 7.88 17.21 -6.42
N PRO A 402 7.02 17.72 -5.51
CA PRO A 402 6.68 17.00 -4.29
C PRO A 402 6.02 15.66 -4.63
N VAL A 403 6.48 14.60 -3.97
CA VAL A 403 5.89 13.26 -4.02
C VAL A 403 5.94 12.66 -2.63
N ALA A 404 4.89 11.95 -2.24
CA ALA A 404 4.87 11.18 -1.00
C ALA A 404 5.16 9.71 -1.32
N GLY A 405 6.28 9.19 -0.82
CA GLY A 405 6.54 7.75 -0.81
C GLY A 405 5.52 7.01 0.05
N GLY A 406 5.18 5.78 -0.36
CA GLY A 406 4.26 4.90 0.35
C GLY A 406 4.96 4.05 1.41
N GLY A 407 4.20 3.50 2.36
CA GLY A 407 4.73 2.64 3.42
C GLY A 407 5.08 1.21 2.99
N SER A 408 4.58 0.76 1.83
CA SER A 408 4.86 -0.57 1.26
C SER A 408 4.90 -0.51 -0.27
N PHE A 409 5.31 -1.62 -0.90
CA PHE A 409 5.24 -1.78 -2.35
C PHE A 409 3.83 -1.55 -2.91
N SER A 410 2.80 -2.02 -2.21
CA SER A 410 1.40 -1.98 -2.66
C SER A 410 0.86 -0.55 -2.77
N VAL A 411 1.35 0.36 -1.93
CA VAL A 411 0.91 1.77 -1.86
C VAL A 411 2.02 2.75 -2.25
N ALA A 412 3.03 2.28 -2.99
CA ALA A 412 4.21 3.06 -3.35
C ALA A 412 3.84 4.35 -4.12
N GLY A 413 4.54 5.44 -3.81
CA GLY A 413 4.35 6.75 -4.44
C GLY A 413 4.74 6.70 -5.92
N THR A 414 3.89 7.17 -6.81
CA THR A 414 4.16 7.10 -8.27
C THR A 414 5.09 8.22 -8.71
N LEU A 415 6.14 7.85 -9.44
CA LEU A 415 7.05 8.76 -10.13
C LEU A 415 6.69 8.77 -11.62
N ASP A 416 5.99 9.81 -12.08
CA ASP A 416 5.56 9.94 -13.47
C ASP A 416 6.73 10.33 -14.39
N GLY A 417 7.62 9.37 -14.66
CA GLY A 417 8.74 9.50 -15.59
C GLY A 417 9.96 10.23 -15.03
N SER A 418 10.78 10.78 -15.93
CA SER A 418 11.98 11.53 -15.56
C SER A 418 11.63 12.80 -14.78
N GLY A 419 12.44 13.13 -13.76
CA GLY A 419 12.26 14.38 -13.03
C GLY A 419 13.08 14.48 -11.75
N HIS A 420 13.08 15.69 -11.19
CA HIS A 420 13.57 15.98 -9.86
C HIS A 420 12.41 15.92 -8.88
N TYR A 421 12.41 14.94 -7.97
CA TYR A 421 11.35 14.73 -7.00
C TYR A 421 11.82 15.06 -5.60
N THR A 422 10.90 15.49 -4.74
CA THR A 422 11.19 15.82 -3.34
C THR A 422 10.22 15.15 -2.39
N ASP A 423 10.74 14.60 -1.30
CA ASP A 423 9.96 14.13 -0.14
C ASP A 423 10.67 14.57 1.16
N THR A 424 10.06 14.33 2.31
CA THR A 424 10.67 14.54 3.63
C THR A 424 10.47 13.29 4.45
N LEU A 425 11.56 12.61 4.79
CA LEU A 425 11.55 11.41 5.60
C LEU A 425 11.79 11.75 7.07
N GLN A 426 11.14 11.02 7.98
CA GLN A 426 11.49 10.99 9.40
C GLN A 426 12.49 9.86 9.67
N GLN A 427 13.39 10.07 10.63
CA GLN A 427 14.26 9.00 11.11
C GLN A 427 13.45 7.77 11.52
N GLY A 428 13.91 6.61 11.07
CA GLY A 428 13.25 5.32 11.15
C GLY A 428 12.20 5.05 10.08
N GLU A 429 12.10 5.83 9.00
CA GLU A 429 11.21 5.54 7.87
C GLU A 429 11.90 4.74 6.77
N PHE A 430 11.12 3.82 6.18
CA PHE A 430 11.46 3.13 4.95
C PHE A 430 10.27 3.29 3.99
N VAL A 431 10.47 4.05 2.92
CA VAL A 431 9.39 4.45 2.00
C VAL A 431 9.63 3.93 0.60
N PHE A 432 8.55 3.66 -0.13
CA PHE A 432 8.55 3.06 -1.45
C PHE A 432 7.98 4.00 -2.49
N TYR A 433 8.67 4.08 -3.63
CA TYR A 433 8.23 4.74 -4.85
C TYR A 433 8.14 3.71 -5.97
N ARG A 434 7.33 4.00 -6.99
CA ARG A 434 7.18 3.13 -8.17
C ARG A 434 7.29 3.94 -9.46
N VAL A 435 7.90 3.32 -10.47
CA VAL A 435 8.06 3.87 -11.83
C VAL A 435 7.68 2.80 -12.85
N ARG A 436 6.85 3.18 -13.82
CA ARG A 436 6.41 2.28 -14.89
C ARG A 436 7.48 2.24 -15.98
N LEU A 437 7.99 1.05 -16.28
CA LEU A 437 8.88 0.81 -17.42
C LEU A 437 8.21 -0.13 -18.43
N ASN A 438 8.08 0.35 -19.66
CA ASN A 438 7.69 -0.51 -20.79
C ASN A 438 8.91 -1.22 -21.38
N TRP A 439 8.67 -2.18 -22.27
CA TRP A 439 9.73 -2.79 -23.09
C TRP A 439 10.55 -1.72 -23.80
N GLY A 440 11.88 -1.87 -23.80
CA GLY A 440 12.84 -0.91 -24.35
C GLY A 440 13.16 0.29 -23.46
N GLN A 441 12.40 0.51 -22.38
CA GLN A 441 12.68 1.56 -21.40
C GLN A 441 13.52 1.02 -20.24
N GLY A 442 14.33 1.88 -19.64
CA GLY A 442 15.06 1.62 -18.41
C GLY A 442 15.06 2.86 -17.53
N LEU A 443 15.67 2.75 -16.34
CA LEU A 443 15.82 3.88 -15.44
C LEU A 443 17.26 4.06 -14.96
N ALA A 444 17.57 5.28 -14.53
CA ALA A 444 18.72 5.61 -13.72
C ALA A 444 18.31 6.60 -12.64
N TYR A 445 18.76 6.42 -11.40
CA TYR A 445 18.41 7.34 -10.32
C TYR A 445 19.49 7.51 -9.25
N GLN A 446 19.39 8.62 -8.52
CA GLN A 446 20.13 8.92 -7.31
C GLN A 446 19.20 9.48 -6.24
N VAL A 447 19.57 9.31 -4.97
CA VAL A 447 18.86 9.87 -3.83
C VAL A 447 19.81 10.79 -3.06
N ARG A 448 19.44 12.06 -2.91
CA ARG A 448 20.15 13.01 -2.04
C ARG A 448 19.38 13.19 -0.75
N TYR A 449 20.07 13.04 0.37
CA TYR A 449 19.63 13.44 1.70
C TYR A 449 20.23 14.82 1.98
N ASP A 450 19.39 15.79 2.33
CA ASP A 450 19.86 17.14 2.65
C ASP A 450 20.53 17.22 4.02
N SER A 451 21.30 18.29 4.25
CA SER A 451 21.93 18.52 5.55
C SER A 451 20.87 18.86 6.63
N THR A 452 21.04 18.31 7.83
CA THR A 452 20.24 18.68 9.01
C THR A 452 21.08 19.45 10.04
N PRO A 453 20.51 20.45 10.73
CA PRO A 453 21.21 21.17 11.80
C PRO A 453 21.72 20.25 12.94
N GLY A 454 22.81 20.68 13.58
CA GLY A 454 23.46 19.95 14.69
C GLY A 454 24.57 19.01 14.22
N ARG A 455 25.54 18.71 15.10
CA ARG A 455 26.65 17.76 14.85
C ARG A 455 26.76 16.71 15.95
N ASP A 456 25.64 16.36 16.56
CA ASP A 456 25.57 15.38 17.63
C ASP A 456 25.28 13.97 17.09
N THR A 457 25.38 12.96 17.97
CA THR A 457 25.22 11.55 17.61
C THR A 457 23.78 11.18 17.21
N SER A 458 22.78 12.02 17.48
CA SER A 458 21.40 11.77 17.04
C SER A 458 21.20 12.01 15.53
N ASN A 459 22.19 12.58 14.84
CA ASN A 459 22.19 12.65 13.38
C ASN A 459 22.76 11.38 12.71
N ILE A 460 23.44 10.50 13.46
CA ILE A 460 24.12 9.34 12.89
C ILE A 460 23.11 8.21 12.69
N VAL A 461 22.67 8.02 11.45
CA VAL A 461 21.73 6.95 11.07
C VAL A 461 22.21 6.21 9.83
N ASN A 462 21.75 4.97 9.63
CA ASN A 462 21.92 4.29 8.36
C ASN A 462 20.95 4.86 7.32
N VAL A 463 21.42 5.14 6.12
CA VAL A 463 20.58 5.43 4.96
C VAL A 463 20.82 4.37 3.89
N GLU A 464 19.77 4.00 3.17
CA GLU A 464 19.83 2.99 2.12
C GLU A 464 18.88 3.37 0.99
N THR A 465 19.24 2.99 -0.23
CA THR A 465 18.30 2.97 -1.36
C THR A 465 18.43 1.65 -2.10
N THR A 466 17.29 1.06 -2.46
CA THR A 466 17.23 -0.25 -3.13
C THR A 466 16.27 -0.19 -4.31
N LEU A 467 16.74 -0.67 -5.46
CA LEU A 467 15.92 -0.85 -6.66
C LEU A 467 15.37 -2.26 -6.71
N TYR A 468 14.07 -2.41 -6.98
CA TYR A 468 13.40 -3.70 -7.10
C TYR A 468 12.74 -3.88 -8.47
N SER A 469 12.68 -5.14 -8.92
CA SER A 469 11.92 -5.55 -10.11
C SER A 469 10.40 -5.61 -9.83
N PRO A 470 9.56 -5.83 -10.87
CA PRO A 470 8.11 -6.00 -10.70
C PRO A 470 7.68 -7.10 -9.73
N PHE A 471 8.47 -8.17 -9.62
CA PHE A 471 8.25 -9.25 -8.65
C PHE A 471 9.03 -9.02 -7.34
N ARG A 472 9.23 -7.75 -6.97
CA ARG A 472 9.90 -7.30 -5.74
C ARG A 472 11.25 -7.97 -5.48
N ARG A 473 11.98 -8.33 -6.54
CA ARG A 473 13.34 -8.86 -6.43
C ARG A 473 14.32 -7.69 -6.31
N PRO A 474 15.20 -7.64 -5.30
CA PRO A 474 16.25 -6.62 -5.22
C PRO A 474 17.18 -6.71 -6.44
N ILE A 475 17.36 -5.61 -7.16
CA ILE A 475 18.24 -5.50 -8.34
C ILE A 475 19.62 -5.00 -7.92
N GLU A 476 19.65 -3.88 -7.20
CA GLU A 476 20.86 -3.20 -6.75
C GLU A 476 20.51 -2.30 -5.57
N SER A 477 21.40 -2.17 -4.60
CA SER A 477 21.26 -1.27 -3.45
C SER A 477 22.57 -0.55 -3.15
N ASP A 478 22.46 0.61 -2.51
CA ASP A 478 23.59 1.31 -1.89
C ASP A 478 23.17 1.80 -0.51
N ARG A 479 24.10 1.72 0.45
CA ARG A 479 23.86 2.12 1.83
C ARG A 479 25.08 2.79 2.42
N THR A 480 24.87 3.75 3.31
CA THR A 480 25.95 4.43 4.03
C THR A 480 25.48 4.95 5.39
N ALA A 481 26.40 5.54 6.15
CA ALA A 481 26.07 6.32 7.35
C ALA A 481 25.78 7.77 6.96
N TYR A 482 24.60 8.25 7.30
CA TYR A 482 24.27 9.69 7.28
C TYR A 482 24.63 10.29 8.64
N THR A 483 25.35 11.42 8.63
CA THR A 483 25.88 12.06 9.85
C THR A 483 25.28 13.44 10.11
N GLY A 484 24.21 13.79 9.40
CA GLY A 484 23.64 15.15 9.39
C GLY A 484 24.17 16.05 8.28
N SER A 485 25.22 15.61 7.58
CA SER A 485 25.74 16.30 6.39
C SER A 485 25.05 15.76 5.14
N GLY A 486 24.84 16.62 4.14
CA GLY A 486 24.24 16.23 2.87
C GLY A 486 25.00 15.06 2.23
N THR A 487 24.25 14.03 1.84
CA THR A 487 24.78 12.76 1.33
C THR A 487 24.00 12.34 0.09
N VAL A 488 24.69 11.83 -0.93
CA VAL A 488 24.07 11.26 -2.13
C VAL A 488 24.32 9.76 -2.15
N LEU A 489 23.26 8.99 -2.41
CA LEU A 489 23.31 7.59 -2.75
C LEU A 489 23.06 7.41 -4.26
N PRO A 490 23.89 6.64 -4.97
CA PRO A 490 25.06 5.93 -4.45
C PRO A 490 26.25 6.81 -4.10
N GLY A 491 26.98 6.43 -3.05
CA GLY A 491 28.17 7.17 -2.59
C GLY A 491 29.35 7.16 -3.57
N ASN A 492 29.36 6.25 -4.55
CA ASN A 492 30.40 6.12 -5.57
C ASN A 492 30.21 7.08 -6.77
N GLY A 493 29.18 7.92 -6.75
CA GLY A 493 28.86 8.87 -7.82
C GLY A 493 28.20 8.26 -9.06
N ARG A 494 27.98 6.94 -9.11
CA ARG A 494 27.29 6.25 -10.22
C ARG A 494 25.85 5.99 -9.81
N ALA A 495 24.89 6.42 -10.65
CA ALA A 495 23.48 6.15 -10.41
C ALA A 495 23.17 4.64 -10.37
N LEU A 496 22.17 4.24 -9.56
CA LEU A 496 21.54 2.93 -9.74
C LEU A 496 20.81 2.95 -11.06
N ALA A 497 21.06 1.96 -11.91
CA ALA A 497 20.51 1.95 -13.26
C ALA A 497 20.25 0.55 -13.80
N THR A 498 19.20 0.45 -14.61
CA THR A 498 18.89 -0.75 -15.39
C THR A 498 19.40 -0.62 -16.82
N LYS A 499 19.62 -1.76 -17.47
CA LYS A 499 19.52 -1.80 -18.93
C LYS A 499 18.07 -1.56 -19.36
N PRO A 500 17.81 -1.12 -20.61
CA PRO A 500 16.50 -1.21 -21.23
C PRO A 500 15.86 -2.57 -20.96
N VAL A 501 14.61 -2.56 -20.51
CA VAL A 501 13.85 -3.76 -20.16
C VAL A 501 13.62 -4.57 -21.43
N ARG A 502 14.20 -5.76 -21.49
CA ARG A 502 14.16 -6.65 -22.66
C ARG A 502 14.12 -8.10 -22.22
N TYR A 503 13.40 -8.95 -22.95
CA TYR A 503 13.28 -10.36 -22.60
C TYR A 503 14.66 -11.04 -22.57
N ALA A 504 15.53 -10.68 -23.52
CA ALA A 504 16.89 -11.19 -23.65
C ALA A 504 17.79 -10.90 -22.43
N ASN A 505 17.43 -9.94 -21.56
CA ASN A 505 18.26 -9.63 -20.38
C ASN A 505 18.46 -10.84 -19.46
N ARG A 506 17.59 -11.86 -19.51
CA ARG A 506 17.76 -13.15 -18.81
C ARG A 506 19.13 -13.82 -19.06
N THR A 507 19.77 -13.54 -20.20
CA THR A 507 21.09 -14.07 -20.56
C THR A 507 22.22 -13.04 -20.43
N ALA A 508 21.98 -11.88 -19.81
CA ALA A 508 23.02 -10.89 -19.58
C ALA A 508 24.16 -11.44 -18.71
N ASP A 509 25.36 -10.90 -18.88
CA ASP A 509 26.55 -11.37 -18.15
C ASP A 509 26.45 -11.06 -16.64
N ASP A 510 25.98 -9.86 -16.29
CA ASP A 510 25.80 -9.43 -14.91
C ASP A 510 24.43 -9.84 -14.36
N ASN A 511 24.42 -10.45 -13.18
CA ASN A 511 23.21 -10.91 -12.51
C ASN A 511 22.20 -9.78 -12.23
N LYS A 512 22.65 -8.55 -11.93
CA LYS A 512 21.72 -7.42 -11.70
C LYS A 512 21.01 -7.01 -12.99
N ASP A 513 21.71 -7.08 -14.12
CA ASP A 513 21.14 -6.74 -15.42
C ASP A 513 20.11 -7.78 -15.87
N ARG A 514 20.27 -9.04 -15.43
CA ARG A 514 19.27 -10.08 -15.66
C ARG A 514 17.91 -9.75 -15.09
N MET A 515 17.82 -8.91 -14.07
CA MET A 515 16.54 -8.62 -13.39
C MET A 515 15.68 -7.59 -14.12
N ALA A 516 16.24 -6.87 -15.09
CA ALA A 516 15.51 -5.93 -15.94
C ALA A 516 14.83 -6.66 -17.14
N ASN A 517 14.11 -7.75 -16.90
CA ASN A 517 13.65 -8.66 -17.97
C ASN A 517 12.14 -8.70 -18.22
N ILE A 518 11.36 -7.89 -17.48
CA ILE A 518 9.90 -7.82 -17.54
C ILE A 518 9.45 -6.36 -17.47
N ALA A 519 8.63 -5.93 -18.42
CA ALA A 519 7.97 -4.63 -18.36
C ALA A 519 6.98 -4.57 -17.20
N GLY A 520 6.89 -3.44 -16.51
CA GLY A 520 6.00 -3.30 -15.36
C GLY A 520 6.41 -2.19 -14.39
N TRP A 521 5.92 -2.27 -13.17
CA TRP A 521 6.32 -1.38 -12.08
C TRP A 521 7.65 -1.80 -11.49
N TYR A 522 8.64 -0.92 -11.55
CA TYR A 522 9.88 -1.03 -10.80
C TYR A 522 9.77 -0.17 -9.55
N TYR A 523 10.37 -0.61 -8.44
CA TYR A 523 10.24 0.07 -7.16
C TYR A 523 11.57 0.62 -6.67
N ILE A 524 11.54 1.82 -6.11
CA ILE A 524 12.67 2.45 -5.44
C ILE A 524 12.30 2.55 -3.97
N ALA A 525 13.02 1.84 -3.10
CA ALA A 525 12.85 1.99 -1.66
C ALA A 525 13.94 2.90 -1.11
N VAL A 526 13.57 3.85 -0.24
CA VAL A 526 14.46 4.86 0.35
C VAL A 526 14.32 4.79 1.86
N LYS A 527 15.43 4.56 2.55
CA LYS A 527 15.51 4.36 3.99
C LYS A 527 16.23 5.51 4.67
N LEU A 528 15.60 6.07 5.70
CA LEU A 528 16.25 6.88 6.70
C LEU A 528 16.12 6.15 8.04
N GLY A 529 17.17 5.44 8.46
CA GLY A 529 17.18 4.63 9.66
C GLY A 529 17.10 5.44 10.96
N ARG A 530 17.19 4.76 12.10
CA ARG A 530 17.19 5.38 13.43
C ARG A 530 18.61 5.66 13.94
N PRO A 531 18.77 6.67 14.81
CA PRO A 531 20.06 6.93 15.43
C PRO A 531 20.45 5.84 16.42
N ILE A 532 21.74 5.46 16.40
CA ILE A 532 22.30 4.43 17.28
C ILE A 532 22.33 4.89 18.74
N ALA A 533 22.43 6.20 18.98
CA ALA A 533 22.52 6.80 20.30
C ALA A 533 21.38 7.81 20.52
N GLY A 534 20.37 7.43 21.30
CA GLY A 534 19.44 8.37 21.94
C GLY A 534 17.96 8.04 21.77
N ASP A 535 17.43 7.12 22.59
CA ASP A 535 15.99 6.86 22.74
C ASP A 535 15.20 8.05 23.32
N GLN A 536 15.87 9.16 23.62
CA GLN A 536 15.32 10.33 24.32
C GLN A 536 15.05 11.52 23.40
N GLN A 537 15.56 11.52 22.16
CA GLN A 537 15.46 12.67 21.25
C GLN A 537 14.42 12.38 20.15
N PRO A 538 13.56 13.35 19.79
CA PRO A 538 12.58 13.17 18.73
C PRO A 538 13.22 12.82 17.38
N PRO A 539 12.59 11.93 16.57
CA PRO A 539 13.03 11.64 15.21
C PRO A 539 13.21 12.93 14.40
N LYS A 540 14.35 13.06 13.73
CA LYS A 540 14.62 14.22 12.86
C LYS A 540 14.04 14.00 11.47
N ALA A 541 13.53 15.08 10.89
CA ALA A 541 13.12 15.12 9.50
C ALA A 541 14.31 15.45 8.60
N VAL A 542 14.46 14.73 7.49
CA VAL A 542 15.47 14.98 6.47
C VAL A 542 14.75 15.14 5.13
N PRO A 543 14.83 16.32 4.48
CA PRO A 543 14.42 16.46 3.09
C PRO A 543 15.25 15.53 2.21
N VAL A 544 14.58 14.84 1.29
CA VAL A 544 15.22 13.97 0.31
C VAL A 544 14.85 14.38 -1.10
N HIS A 545 15.78 14.20 -2.02
CA HIS A 545 15.58 14.42 -3.44
C HIS A 545 15.85 13.14 -4.21
N LEU A 546 14.96 12.80 -5.13
CA LEU A 546 15.14 11.70 -6.06
C LEU A 546 15.32 12.30 -7.46
N ASP A 547 16.52 12.15 -8.01
CA ASP A 547 16.80 12.48 -9.40
C ASP A 547 16.62 11.23 -10.24
N LEU A 548 15.58 11.21 -11.09
CA LEU A 548 15.21 10.04 -11.89
C LEU A 548 15.28 10.37 -13.38
N THR A 549 15.91 9.48 -14.14
CA THR A 549 15.80 9.43 -15.61
C THR A 549 15.13 8.13 -16.00
N VAL A 550 14.00 8.21 -16.71
CA VAL A 550 13.46 7.12 -17.52
C VAL A 550 13.96 7.33 -18.96
N GLY A 551 14.70 6.36 -19.49
CA GLY A 551 15.35 6.44 -20.79
C GLY A 551 15.06 5.22 -21.65
N GLY A 552 15.40 5.31 -22.94
CA GLY A 552 15.08 4.28 -23.94
C GLY A 552 13.74 4.55 -24.64
N ALA A 553 13.66 4.15 -25.91
CA ALA A 553 12.42 4.20 -26.67
C ALA A 553 11.56 2.97 -26.32
N GLN A 554 10.25 3.12 -26.40
CA GLN A 554 9.37 1.96 -26.26
C GLN A 554 9.61 1.00 -27.44
N GLU A 555 9.82 -0.27 -27.13
CA GLU A 555 10.09 -1.35 -28.07
C GLU A 555 8.92 -2.34 -28.07
N PRO A 556 8.76 -3.14 -29.14
CA PRO A 556 7.87 -4.29 -29.09
C PRO A 556 8.35 -5.28 -28.03
N GLY A 557 7.41 -5.79 -27.25
CA GLY A 557 7.67 -6.87 -26.29
C GLY A 557 7.88 -8.23 -26.98
N PRO A 558 8.24 -9.26 -26.21
CA PRO A 558 8.30 -10.63 -26.69
C PRO A 558 6.92 -11.15 -27.14
N GLU A 559 6.92 -12.02 -28.14
CA GLU A 559 5.72 -12.67 -28.65
C GLU A 559 5.43 -13.95 -27.86
N TYR A 560 4.44 -13.92 -26.97
CA TYR A 560 4.04 -15.05 -26.14
C TYR A 560 3.01 -15.97 -26.81
N VAL A 561 2.96 -17.23 -26.38
CA VAL A 561 1.88 -18.16 -26.73
C VAL A 561 0.57 -17.75 -26.05
N GLY A 562 -0.51 -17.71 -26.83
CA GLY A 562 -1.87 -17.44 -26.35
C GLY A 562 -2.25 -15.95 -26.29
N ALA A 563 -3.44 -15.65 -25.76
CA ALA A 563 -3.99 -14.28 -25.68
C ALA A 563 -3.28 -13.36 -24.65
N ALA A 564 -2.23 -13.86 -23.98
CA ALA A 564 -1.44 -13.14 -22.99
C ALA A 564 -0.44 -12.16 -23.63
N ALA A 565 -0.91 -11.32 -24.55
CA ALA A 565 -0.10 -10.31 -25.25
C ALA A 565 0.51 -9.24 -24.30
N ALA A 566 0.12 -9.24 -23.01
CA ALA A 566 0.57 -8.28 -22.01
C ALA A 566 1.79 -8.75 -21.17
N GLY A 567 2.26 -9.99 -21.34
CA GLY A 567 3.38 -10.55 -20.55
C GLY A 567 3.01 -10.89 -19.09
N PRO A 568 4.00 -11.29 -18.26
CA PRO A 568 3.74 -11.69 -16.89
C PRO A 568 3.35 -10.46 -16.05
N THR A 569 2.12 -10.44 -15.57
CA THR A 569 1.66 -9.40 -14.64
C THR A 569 2.06 -9.78 -13.22
N ALA A 570 2.95 -8.99 -12.60
CA ALA A 570 3.00 -8.90 -11.15
C ALA A 570 1.66 -8.33 -10.69
N SER A 571 0.92 -9.13 -9.95
CA SER A 571 -0.52 -8.99 -9.73
C SER A 571 -0.85 -7.91 -8.71
N GLY A 572 -0.86 -6.66 -9.16
CA GLY A 572 -1.79 -5.59 -8.75
C GLY A 572 -2.62 -5.07 -9.94
N GLU A 573 -2.37 -5.60 -11.13
CA GLU A 573 -2.90 -5.14 -12.42
C GLU A 573 -3.77 -6.19 -13.12
N ARG A 574 -4.56 -6.97 -12.37
CA ARG A 574 -5.46 -7.93 -13.04
C ARG A 574 -6.40 -7.16 -13.96
N GLY A 575 -6.27 -7.43 -15.26
CA GLY A 575 -7.16 -6.97 -16.28
C GLY A 575 -8.61 -7.36 -15.99
N ALA A 576 -9.52 -6.59 -16.58
CA ALA A 576 -10.96 -6.81 -16.48
C ALA A 576 -11.29 -8.30 -16.56
N PRO A 577 -12.22 -8.80 -15.73
CA PRO A 577 -12.59 -10.21 -15.73
C PRO A 577 -12.95 -10.61 -17.17
N VAL A 578 -12.20 -11.57 -17.73
CA VAL A 578 -12.67 -12.35 -18.87
C VAL A 578 -13.93 -13.04 -18.38
N ALA A 579 -15.06 -12.70 -18.98
CA ALA A 579 -16.30 -13.45 -18.79
C ALA A 579 -16.01 -14.91 -19.17
N VAL A 580 -15.79 -15.75 -18.16
CA VAL A 580 -15.97 -17.18 -18.32
C VAL A 580 -17.46 -17.34 -18.53
N GLU A 581 -17.83 -17.66 -19.77
CA GLU A 581 -19.17 -18.03 -20.16
C GLU A 581 -19.49 -19.38 -19.50
N ASN A 582 -19.78 -19.35 -18.20
CA ASN A 582 -20.43 -20.46 -17.52
C ASN A 582 -21.91 -20.37 -17.87
N THR A 583 -22.33 -21.20 -18.82
CA THR A 583 -23.71 -21.61 -18.99
C THR A 583 -24.26 -22.16 -17.67
N ALA A 584 -24.91 -21.28 -16.89
CA ALA A 584 -25.81 -21.65 -15.81
C ALA A 584 -26.95 -20.61 -15.72
N SER A 585 -28.09 -21.00 -16.31
CA SER A 585 -29.46 -20.52 -16.10
C SER A 585 -29.71 -19.01 -15.93
N GLN A 586 -30.12 -18.38 -17.03
CA GLN A 586 -30.83 -17.10 -17.02
C GLN A 586 -32.16 -17.23 -16.24
N GLY A 587 -32.17 -16.70 -15.01
CA GLY A 587 -33.39 -16.35 -14.28
C GLY A 587 -33.99 -15.04 -14.79
N SER A 588 -34.67 -15.14 -15.94
CA SER A 588 -35.77 -14.30 -16.43
C SER A 588 -36.01 -12.90 -15.82
N ALA A 589 -35.34 -11.89 -16.39
CA ALA A 589 -35.85 -10.51 -16.44
C ALA A 589 -37.14 -10.36 -17.30
N THR A 590 -37.69 -11.45 -17.83
CA THR A 590 -38.97 -11.50 -18.56
C THR A 590 -40.18 -11.46 -17.64
N VAL A 591 -40.08 -11.82 -16.36
CA VAL A 591 -41.24 -11.83 -15.45
C VAL A 591 -41.72 -10.40 -15.13
N VAL A 592 -40.81 -9.43 -15.01
CA VAL A 592 -41.18 -8.03 -14.72
C VAL A 592 -41.91 -7.39 -15.90
N TRP A 593 -41.47 -7.64 -17.14
CA TRP A 593 -42.14 -7.13 -18.34
C TRP A 593 -43.47 -7.84 -18.64
N VAL A 594 -43.59 -9.14 -18.33
CA VAL A 594 -44.87 -9.86 -18.46
C VAL A 594 -45.89 -9.35 -17.43
N VAL A 595 -45.49 -9.06 -16.19
CA VAL A 595 -46.39 -8.49 -15.19
C VAL A 595 -46.85 -7.08 -15.58
N VAL A 596 -45.95 -6.24 -16.13
CA VAL A 596 -46.31 -4.90 -16.63
C VAL A 596 -47.20 -4.98 -17.87
N ALA A 597 -46.95 -5.92 -18.79
CA ALA A 597 -47.79 -6.12 -19.97
C ALA A 597 -49.18 -6.67 -19.62
N VAL A 598 -49.28 -7.60 -18.66
CA VAL A 598 -50.58 -8.12 -18.18
C VAL A 598 -51.36 -7.04 -17.44
N ALA A 599 -50.70 -6.20 -16.64
CA ALA A 599 -51.34 -5.05 -16.00
C ALA A 599 -51.85 -4.03 -17.03
N ALA A 600 -51.08 -3.75 -18.08
CA ALA A 600 -51.51 -2.86 -19.17
C ALA A 600 -52.71 -3.43 -19.95
N VAL A 601 -52.71 -4.75 -20.24
CA VAL A 601 -53.84 -5.42 -20.90
C VAL A 601 -55.09 -5.41 -20.02
N LEU A 602 -54.96 -5.62 -18.70
CA LEU A 602 -56.09 -5.55 -17.77
C LEU A 602 -56.68 -4.14 -17.68
N VAL A 603 -55.86 -3.09 -17.70
CA VAL A 603 -56.33 -1.70 -17.75
C VAL A 603 -57.05 -1.42 -19.08
N VAL A 604 -56.52 -1.88 -20.21
CA VAL A 604 -57.17 -1.72 -21.52
C VAL A 604 -58.51 -2.46 -21.56
N LEU A 605 -58.59 -3.68 -21.01
CA LEU A 605 -59.83 -4.45 -20.93
C LEU A 605 -60.87 -3.79 -20.00
N LEU A 606 -60.44 -3.19 -18.89
CA LEU A 606 -61.32 -2.40 -18.01
C LEU A 606 -61.86 -1.14 -18.70
N VAL A 607 -61.02 -0.44 -19.47
CA VAL A 607 -61.45 0.72 -20.26
C VAL A 607 -62.43 0.29 -21.36
N ILE A 608 -62.15 -0.80 -22.08
CA ILE A 608 -63.07 -1.35 -23.10
C ILE A 608 -64.40 -1.77 -22.47
N TRP A 609 -64.38 -2.41 -21.30
CA TRP A 609 -65.60 -2.79 -20.57
C TRP A 609 -66.42 -1.56 -20.15
N PHE A 610 -65.76 -0.50 -19.66
CA PHE A 610 -66.44 0.73 -19.26
C PHE A 610 -67.02 1.49 -20.48
N VAL A 611 -66.32 1.49 -21.61
CA VAL A 611 -66.80 2.06 -22.89
C VAL A 611 -67.95 1.24 -23.47
N ALA A 612 -67.90 -0.10 -23.39
CA ALA A 612 -68.99 -0.97 -23.81
C ALA A 612 -70.25 -0.80 -22.93
N ARG A 613 -70.06 -0.62 -21.62
CA ARG A 613 -71.14 -0.39 -20.66
C ARG A 613 -71.78 0.99 -20.80
N SER A 614 -71.01 2.02 -21.12
CA SER A 614 -71.53 3.37 -21.40
C SER A 614 -72.25 3.46 -22.75
N ARG A 615 -71.84 2.67 -23.75
CA ARG A 615 -72.55 2.56 -25.05
C ARG A 615 -73.83 1.72 -25.02
N ARG A 616 -74.02 0.84 -24.02
CA ARG A 616 -75.29 0.12 -23.76
C ARG A 616 -76.32 0.96 -22.99
N ARG A 617 -76.00 2.21 -22.62
CA ARG A 617 -76.91 3.16 -21.95
C ARG A 617 -77.16 4.40 -22.80
N GLN A 618 -77.40 4.22 -24.10
CA GLN A 618 -78.13 5.22 -24.89
C GLN A 618 -79.53 4.69 -25.21
N PRO A 619 -80.61 5.39 -24.81
CA PRO A 619 -81.97 4.97 -25.06
C PRO A 619 -82.32 5.27 -26.52
N THR A 620 -82.63 4.23 -27.29
CA THR A 620 -83.30 4.40 -28.58
C THR A 620 -84.82 4.43 -28.35
N GLY A 621 -85.39 5.61 -28.58
CA GLY A 621 -86.61 5.81 -29.37
C GLY A 621 -87.88 5.01 -29.05
N PHE A 622 -88.77 5.66 -28.31
CA PHE A 622 -90.21 5.90 -28.58
C PHE A 622 -90.82 5.34 -29.89
N GLN A 623 -91.94 4.60 -29.76
CA GLN A 623 -93.19 4.51 -30.58
C GLN A 623 -93.91 3.21 -30.17
N ARG A 624 -95.16 3.14 -29.70
CA ARG A 624 -96.41 3.91 -29.85
C ARG A 624 -97.12 4.05 -28.51
#